data_AF-S7W585-F1
#
_entry.id   AF-S7W585-F1
#
_cell.length_a   1.000
_cell.length_b   1.000
_cell.length_c   1.000
_cell.angle_alpha   90.00
_cell.angle_beta   90.00
_cell.angle_gamma   90.00
#
_symmetry.space_group_name_H-M   'P 1'
#
loop_
_entity.id
_entity.type
_entity.pdbx_description
1 polymer ?
#
loop_
_entity_poly.entity_id
_entity_poly.type
_entity_poly.pdbx_seq_one_letter_code
_entity_poly.pdbx_strand_id
1 'polypeptide(L)'
;MNYMVIQYLLSIKEREYLYKNNIFCLRLLKILGSDISKLIIELMCIAKHVKNTKGDKSRYKILKNLNILYKDGNNIFINKIFLSSIKKGFAEKNPTNIFYEEYVLEEKGLFDERKIKILQLIVEGRYDKCIGRIDNILKYKKIIEHGKVTQKGFEFLLKSKREQTWEIILSSIDFINELNKGAKIDLLIMLFEMGNCGGKFYRVKAISAAQKDLLKYLDEIGLVKIEQNGIRIYNEMKWLFSNTKEQKEEYLIIETNFKIYAYCSHMHEIAILKLFSTLYLALPNLTVGMITEESVSQAFNKGIKAEQIVHYLQNVSEKPLPNTIKDQFFIWENNRNRIYTQESYLYSGFSGFVEYKKVMDFTIENNLLLEKDDDRRILIVTADGHKMVKNFVKNGN
;
A
#
# COMPACT_ATOMS: atom_id res chain seq x y z
N MET A 1 -13.48 -0.73 2.80
CA MET A 1 -12.72 0.42 3.34
C MET A 1 -11.41 0.47 2.60
N ASN A 2 -11.02 1.62 2.07
CA ASN A 2 -9.78 1.74 1.30
C ASN A 2 -8.59 2.07 2.23
N TYR A 3 -7.93 1.03 2.74
CA TYR A 3 -6.84 1.18 3.71
C TYR A 3 -5.65 1.96 3.17
N MET A 4 -5.32 1.82 1.88
CA MET A 4 -4.22 2.53 1.25
C MET A 4 -4.41 4.06 1.32
N VAL A 5 -5.60 4.54 0.95
CA VAL A 5 -5.92 5.97 1.00
C VAL A 5 -5.90 6.48 2.44
N ILE A 6 -6.39 5.68 3.39
CA ILE A 6 -6.37 6.04 4.82
C ILE A 6 -4.93 6.19 5.32
N GLN A 7 -4.04 5.22 5.01
CA GLN A 7 -2.63 5.30 5.39
C GLN A 7 -1.95 6.52 4.77
N TYR A 8 -2.27 6.82 3.51
CA TYR A 8 -1.77 8.02 2.85
C TYR A 8 -2.22 9.30 3.58
N LEU A 9 -3.51 9.43 3.92
CA LEU A 9 -4.02 10.58 4.68
C LEU A 9 -3.38 10.71 6.07
N LEU A 10 -3.02 9.59 6.72
CA LEU A 10 -2.32 9.59 8.00
C LEU A 10 -0.89 10.16 7.89
N SER A 11 -0.25 10.03 6.72
CA SER A 11 1.10 10.58 6.47
C SER A 11 1.14 12.10 6.32
N ILE A 12 -0.02 12.75 6.14
CA ILE A 12 -0.10 14.19 5.86
C ILE A 12 -0.12 14.98 7.17
N LYS A 13 0.91 15.82 7.36
CA LYS A 13 1.04 16.68 8.54
C LYS A 13 -0.09 17.73 8.63
N GLU A 14 -0.43 18.36 7.51
CA GLU A 14 -1.37 19.49 7.42
C GLU A 14 -2.84 19.08 7.17
N ARG A 15 -3.23 17.89 7.61
CA ARG A 15 -4.56 17.31 7.36
C ARG A 15 -5.75 18.14 7.86
N GLU A 16 -5.54 19.03 8.83
CA GLU A 16 -6.61 19.89 9.35
C GLU A 16 -7.19 20.83 8.28
N TYR A 17 -6.39 21.22 7.28
CA TYR A 17 -6.86 22.03 6.16
C TYR A 17 -7.78 21.23 5.22
N LEU A 18 -7.55 19.93 5.05
CA LEU A 18 -8.47 19.06 4.30
C LEU A 18 -9.85 19.02 4.96
N TYR A 19 -9.90 18.99 6.29
CA TYR A 19 -11.16 18.94 7.05
C TYR A 19 -11.96 20.24 7.03
N LYS A 20 -11.38 21.35 6.57
CA LYS A 20 -12.12 22.60 6.34
C LYS A 20 -13.01 22.53 5.10
N ASN A 21 -12.74 21.62 4.17
CA ASN A 21 -13.51 21.48 2.94
C ASN A 21 -14.70 20.53 3.12
N ASN A 22 -15.91 21.02 2.83
CA ASN A 22 -17.16 20.27 2.99
C ASN A 22 -17.19 19.03 2.10
N ILE A 23 -16.78 19.18 0.83
CA ILE A 23 -16.78 18.09 -0.16
C ILE A 23 -15.82 16.99 0.28
N PHE A 24 -14.60 17.36 0.65
CA PHE A 24 -13.62 16.39 1.13
C PHE A 24 -14.16 15.56 2.30
N CYS A 25 -14.76 16.20 3.31
CA CYS A 25 -15.30 15.53 4.48
C CYS A 25 -16.44 14.55 4.13
N LEU A 26 -17.39 14.94 3.27
CA LEU A 26 -18.46 14.05 2.83
C LEU A 26 -17.92 12.85 2.03
N ARG A 27 -16.89 13.08 1.21
CA ARG A 27 -16.29 12.04 0.36
C ARG A 27 -15.41 11.09 1.17
N LEU A 28 -14.76 11.59 2.21
CA LEU A 28 -14.03 10.77 3.17
C LEU A 28 -14.94 9.74 3.85
N LEU A 29 -16.19 10.10 4.20
CA LEU A 29 -17.15 9.15 4.76
C LEU A 29 -17.40 7.95 3.83
N LYS A 30 -17.50 8.19 2.52
CA LYS A 30 -17.66 7.12 1.53
C LYS A 30 -16.46 6.18 1.51
N ILE A 31 -15.24 6.70 1.62
CA ILE A 31 -13.98 5.91 1.64
C ILE A 31 -13.83 5.09 2.94
N LEU A 32 -14.19 5.69 4.08
CA LEU A 32 -14.15 5.04 5.40
C LEU A 32 -15.09 3.83 5.51
N GLY A 33 -16.13 3.77 4.69
CA GLY A 33 -17.05 2.63 4.60
C GLY A 33 -18.30 2.80 5.44
N SER A 34 -19.30 1.96 5.13
CA SER A 34 -20.65 2.00 5.72
C SER A 34 -20.62 2.01 7.24
N ASP A 35 -19.83 1.11 7.83
CA ASP A 35 -19.81 0.91 9.28
C ASP A 35 -19.26 2.13 10.03
N ILE A 36 -18.14 2.69 9.56
CA ILE A 36 -17.54 3.88 10.16
C ILE A 36 -18.42 5.11 9.92
N SER A 37 -18.99 5.24 8.72
CA SER A 37 -19.89 6.34 8.41
C SER A 37 -21.15 6.33 9.28
N LYS A 38 -21.70 5.14 9.56
CA LYS A 38 -22.83 4.95 10.48
C LYS A 38 -22.48 5.39 11.90
N LEU A 39 -21.31 4.98 12.41
CA LEU A 39 -20.81 5.42 13.71
C LEU A 39 -20.68 6.94 13.80
N ILE A 40 -20.14 7.59 12.77
CA ILE A 40 -20.02 9.06 12.73
C ILE A 40 -21.40 9.71 12.76
N ILE A 41 -22.36 9.20 11.99
CA ILE A 41 -23.74 9.73 11.95
C ILE A 41 -24.44 9.51 13.31
N GLU A 42 -24.29 8.34 13.93
CA GLU A 42 -24.80 8.07 15.29
C GLU A 42 -24.22 9.04 16.31
N LEU A 43 -22.91 9.30 16.27
CA LEU A 43 -22.23 10.29 17.12
C LEU A 43 -22.65 11.74 16.84
N MET A 44 -23.16 12.04 15.64
CA MET A 44 -23.72 13.35 15.31
C MET A 44 -25.14 13.53 15.88
N CYS A 45 -25.94 12.46 15.92
CA CYS A 45 -27.32 12.46 16.41
C CYS A 45 -27.41 12.34 17.94
N ILE A 46 -26.61 11.46 18.54
CA ILE A 46 -26.56 11.24 20.00
C ILE A 46 -25.66 12.34 20.57
N ALA A 47 -26.26 13.27 21.30
CA ALA A 47 -25.56 14.43 21.86
C ALA A 47 -24.27 14.03 22.60
N LYS A 48 -23.12 14.36 22.00
CA LYS A 48 -21.75 14.54 22.56
C LYS A 48 -21.11 13.43 23.42
N HIS A 49 -21.81 12.37 23.84
CA HIS A 49 -21.29 11.43 24.83
C HIS A 49 -21.70 9.98 24.52
N VAL A 50 -20.78 9.20 23.95
CA VAL A 50 -20.91 7.74 23.85
C VAL A 50 -19.93 7.09 24.83
N LYS A 51 -20.44 6.30 25.77
CA LYS A 51 -19.63 5.43 26.64
C LYS A 51 -19.02 4.33 25.77
N ASN A 52 -17.71 4.16 25.91
CA ASN A 52 -16.89 3.23 25.12
C ASN A 52 -17.47 1.81 25.09
N THR A 53 -18.14 1.42 24.01
CA THR A 53 -18.65 0.06 23.81
C THR A 53 -17.49 -0.86 23.39
N LYS A 54 -17.38 -2.02 24.05
CA LYS A 54 -16.21 -2.91 23.97
C LYS A 54 -15.95 -3.54 22.58
N GLY A 55 -16.83 -3.36 21.59
CA GLY A 55 -16.77 -3.99 20.26
C GLY A 55 -16.04 -3.23 19.15
N ASP A 56 -15.75 -1.92 19.31
CA ASP A 56 -15.34 -1.05 18.18
C ASP A 56 -13.90 -0.51 18.26
N LYS A 57 -13.03 -1.10 19.09
CA LYS A 57 -11.68 -0.56 19.37
C LYS A 57 -10.84 -0.28 18.11
N SER A 58 -10.91 -1.13 17.09
CA SER A 58 -10.17 -0.95 15.83
C SER A 58 -10.68 0.25 15.02
N ARG A 59 -12.00 0.42 14.91
CA ARG A 59 -12.66 1.54 14.22
C ARG A 59 -12.35 2.87 14.91
N TYR A 60 -12.46 2.90 16.23
CA TYR A 60 -12.08 4.07 17.03
C TYR A 60 -10.60 4.41 16.89
N LYS A 61 -9.71 3.40 16.82
CA LYS A 61 -8.27 3.62 16.60
C LYS A 61 -8.02 4.32 15.26
N ILE A 62 -8.68 3.89 14.19
CA ILE A 62 -8.55 4.53 12.86
C ILE A 62 -9.04 5.99 12.91
N LEU A 63 -10.23 6.24 13.46
CA LEU A 63 -10.80 7.58 13.55
C LEU A 63 -10.01 8.54 14.46
N LYS A 64 -9.47 8.01 15.57
CA LYS A 64 -8.57 8.74 16.45
C LYS A 64 -7.27 9.08 15.73
N ASN A 65 -6.68 8.12 15.02
CA ASN A 65 -5.45 8.33 14.26
C ASN A 65 -5.64 9.39 13.16
N LEU A 66 -6.83 9.47 12.56
CA LEU A 66 -7.19 10.49 11.57
C LEU A 66 -7.50 11.87 12.18
N ASN A 67 -7.45 12.06 13.50
CA ASN A 67 -7.91 13.29 14.19
C ASN A 67 -9.38 13.66 13.92
N ILE A 68 -10.21 12.67 13.55
CA ILE A 68 -11.66 12.87 13.39
C ILE A 68 -12.35 12.81 14.75
N LEU A 69 -11.89 11.92 15.63
CA LEU A 69 -12.38 11.77 17.00
C LEU A 69 -11.27 12.12 18.00
N TYR A 70 -11.65 12.76 19.09
CA TYR A 70 -10.79 12.94 20.26
C TYR A 70 -11.50 12.45 21.52
N LYS A 71 -10.71 11.96 22.49
CA LYS A 71 -11.21 11.50 23.77
C LYS A 71 -10.94 12.57 24.82
N ASP A 72 -11.98 12.97 25.53
CA ASP A 72 -11.88 13.87 26.67
C ASP A 72 -12.61 13.23 27.86
N GLY A 73 -11.84 12.83 28.88
CA GLY A 73 -12.30 11.96 29.95
C GLY A 73 -12.80 10.60 29.46
N ASN A 74 -14.00 10.20 29.87
CA ASN A 74 -14.66 8.95 29.42
C ASN A 74 -15.49 9.12 28.13
N ASN A 75 -15.51 10.33 27.57
CA ASN A 75 -16.37 10.68 26.46
C ASN A 75 -15.57 10.81 25.16
N ILE A 76 -16.24 10.51 24.04
CA ILE A 76 -15.69 10.59 22.69
C ILE A 76 -16.38 11.75 21.98
N PHE A 77 -15.58 12.66 21.43
CA PHE A 77 -16.06 13.84 20.71
C PHE A 77 -15.58 13.83 19.27
N ILE A 78 -16.39 14.37 18.37
CA ILE A 78 -16.01 14.64 16.98
C ILE A 78 -15.26 15.96 16.92
N ASN A 79 -14.19 16.01 16.13
CA ASN A 79 -13.46 17.23 15.82
C ASN A 79 -14.43 18.33 15.33
N LYS A 80 -14.38 19.49 15.97
CA LYS A 80 -15.31 20.60 15.70
C LYS A 80 -15.23 21.10 14.26
N ILE A 81 -14.02 21.18 13.69
CA ILE A 81 -13.80 21.61 12.31
C ILE A 81 -14.49 20.62 11.37
N PHE A 82 -14.15 19.34 11.49
CA PHE A 82 -14.74 18.27 10.69
C PHE A 82 -16.27 18.22 10.81
N LEU A 83 -16.81 18.32 12.03
CA LEU A 83 -18.24 18.31 12.30
C LEU A 83 -18.95 19.48 11.62
N SER A 84 -18.39 20.70 11.70
CA SER A 84 -18.95 21.88 11.05
C SER A 84 -18.97 21.76 9.53
N SER A 85 -17.88 21.25 8.92
CA SER A 85 -17.78 21.05 7.48
C SER A 85 -18.76 19.98 6.98
N ILE A 86 -18.94 18.89 7.73
CA ILE A 86 -19.93 17.86 7.41
C ILE A 86 -21.35 18.40 7.48
N LYS A 87 -21.69 19.14 8.55
CA LYS A 87 -23.03 19.72 8.70
C LYS A 87 -23.37 20.67 7.55
N LYS A 88 -22.40 21.51 7.15
CA LYS A 88 -22.55 22.36 5.95
C LYS A 88 -22.70 21.53 4.69
N GLY A 89 -21.87 20.50 4.51
CA GLY A 89 -21.95 19.60 3.36
C GLY A 89 -23.30 18.89 3.22
N PHE A 90 -23.92 18.44 4.31
CA PHE A 90 -25.26 17.82 4.26
C PHE A 90 -26.37 18.83 3.93
N ALA A 91 -26.18 20.11 4.22
CA ALA A 91 -27.14 21.15 3.87
C ALA A 91 -27.05 21.58 2.40
N GLU A 92 -25.91 21.33 1.74
CA GLU A 92 -25.66 21.70 0.35
C GLU A 92 -26.25 20.65 -0.62
N LYS A 93 -27.14 21.08 -1.52
CA LYS A 93 -27.89 20.19 -2.43
C LYS A 93 -26.99 19.50 -3.48
N ASN A 94 -25.93 20.18 -3.93
CA ASN A 94 -24.90 19.68 -4.85
C ASN A 94 -23.59 20.46 -4.62
N PRO A 95 -22.77 20.08 -3.62
CA PRO A 95 -21.57 20.81 -3.32
C PRO A 95 -20.53 20.59 -4.44
N THR A 96 -20.18 21.65 -5.15
CA THR A 96 -19.17 21.67 -6.22
C THR A 96 -18.22 22.84 -5.95
N ASN A 97 -16.91 22.60 -6.03
CA ASN A 97 -15.91 23.66 -5.96
C ASN A 97 -15.51 24.05 -7.39
N ILE A 98 -15.01 23.07 -8.14
CA ILE A 98 -14.30 23.29 -9.41
C ILE A 98 -15.17 22.91 -10.62
N PHE A 99 -16.00 21.89 -10.49
CA PHE A 99 -16.70 21.27 -11.62
C PHE A 99 -18.19 21.64 -11.68
N TYR A 100 -18.65 22.15 -12.83
CA TYR A 100 -20.04 22.49 -13.10
C TYR A 100 -20.63 21.47 -14.05
N GLU A 101 -21.66 20.75 -13.61
CA GLU A 101 -22.32 19.71 -14.40
C GLU A 101 -23.06 20.32 -15.59
N GLU A 102 -22.87 19.72 -16.77
CA GLU A 102 -23.53 20.19 -17.99
C GLU A 102 -24.44 19.12 -18.61
N TYR A 103 -23.96 17.87 -18.78
CA TYR A 103 -24.75 16.77 -19.34
C TYR A 103 -24.14 15.39 -19.03
N VAL A 104 -24.97 14.35 -19.07
CA VAL A 104 -24.60 12.93 -18.92
C VAL A 104 -24.19 12.36 -20.27
N LEU A 105 -23.08 11.62 -20.31
CA LEU A 105 -22.63 10.87 -21.48
C LEU A 105 -22.05 9.54 -21.00
N GLU A 106 -22.77 8.45 -21.23
CA GLU A 106 -22.33 7.10 -20.90
C GLU A 106 -21.52 6.52 -22.07
N GLU A 107 -20.28 7.00 -22.21
CA GLU A 107 -19.28 6.34 -23.05
C GLU A 107 -18.35 5.48 -22.20
N LYS A 108 -17.96 4.32 -22.72
CA LYS A 108 -16.95 3.47 -22.09
C LYS A 108 -15.59 4.18 -22.16
N GLY A 109 -14.93 4.32 -21.01
CA GLY A 109 -13.60 4.91 -20.94
C GLY A 109 -12.52 4.01 -21.54
N LEU A 110 -11.32 4.57 -21.74
CA LEU A 110 -10.13 3.84 -22.22
C LEU A 110 -9.30 3.26 -21.05
N PHE A 111 -9.84 3.24 -19.84
CA PHE A 111 -9.12 2.88 -18.62
C PHE A 111 -8.50 1.49 -18.68
N ASP A 112 -9.29 0.47 -19.07
CA ASP A 112 -8.82 -0.91 -19.11
C ASP A 112 -7.66 -1.08 -20.11
N GLU A 113 -7.81 -0.54 -21.32
CA GLU A 113 -6.79 -0.61 -22.38
C GLU A 113 -5.50 0.12 -21.99
N ARG A 114 -5.62 1.35 -21.47
CA ARG A 114 -4.47 2.15 -21.04
C ARG A 114 -3.76 1.51 -19.85
N LYS A 115 -4.50 0.94 -18.90
CA LYS A 115 -3.94 0.21 -17.77
C LYS A 115 -3.16 -1.03 -18.22
N ILE A 116 -3.73 -1.86 -19.10
CA ILE A 116 -3.05 -3.05 -19.64
C ILE A 116 -1.73 -2.64 -20.29
N LYS A 117 -1.74 -1.55 -21.07
CA LYS A 117 -0.54 -1.02 -21.70
C LYS A 117 0.51 -0.57 -20.68
N ILE A 118 0.12 0.14 -19.61
CA ILE A 118 1.03 0.54 -18.51
C ILE A 118 1.67 -0.70 -17.88
N LEU A 119 0.88 -1.73 -17.56
CA LEU A 119 1.40 -2.94 -16.92
C LEU A 119 2.34 -3.74 -17.84
N GLN A 120 2.00 -3.85 -19.12
CA GLN A 120 2.86 -4.48 -20.13
C GLN A 120 4.22 -3.79 -20.22
N LEU A 121 4.26 -2.46 -20.18
CA LEU A 121 5.52 -1.72 -20.25
C LEU A 121 6.39 -1.90 -19.00
N ILE A 122 5.77 -1.94 -17.82
CA ILE A 122 6.50 -2.23 -16.57
C ILE A 122 7.20 -3.59 -16.70
N VAL A 123 6.49 -4.59 -17.25
CA VAL A 123 6.97 -5.96 -17.38
C VAL A 123 8.03 -6.14 -18.49
N GLU A 124 7.79 -5.62 -19.69
CA GLU A 124 8.61 -5.91 -20.86
C GLU A 124 9.93 -5.13 -20.88
N GLY A 125 10.07 -4.12 -20.02
CA GLY A 125 11.26 -3.27 -20.00
C GLY A 125 11.43 -2.40 -21.25
N ARG A 126 10.42 -2.36 -22.14
CA ARG A 126 10.43 -1.64 -23.41
C ARG A 126 9.88 -0.23 -23.24
N TYR A 127 10.64 0.62 -22.55
CA TYR A 127 10.22 2.00 -22.25
C TYR A 127 10.35 2.97 -23.42
N ASP A 128 10.94 2.53 -24.54
CA ASP A 128 11.43 3.44 -25.58
C ASP A 128 10.36 4.04 -26.50
N LYS A 129 9.07 3.65 -26.42
CA LYS A 129 8.06 4.22 -27.34
C LYS A 129 6.69 4.62 -26.81
N CYS A 130 6.31 4.32 -25.58
CA CYS A 130 5.05 4.78 -24.95
C CYS A 130 5.26 4.58 -23.45
N ILE A 131 5.19 5.55 -22.54
CA ILE A 131 4.01 6.33 -22.10
C ILE A 131 4.54 7.63 -21.48
N GLY A 132 3.99 8.77 -21.89
CA GLY A 132 4.42 10.14 -21.56
C GLY A 132 4.81 10.41 -20.09
N ARG A 133 3.88 10.95 -19.29
CA ARG A 133 4.20 11.47 -17.95
C ARG A 133 4.26 10.38 -16.89
N ILE A 134 3.52 9.29 -17.06
CA ILE A 134 3.49 8.19 -16.08
C ILE A 134 4.88 7.58 -15.84
N ASP A 135 5.77 7.55 -16.84
CA ASP A 135 7.15 7.09 -16.66
C ASP A 135 7.91 7.89 -15.57
N ASN A 136 7.69 9.20 -15.52
CA ASN A 136 8.26 10.05 -14.47
C ASN A 136 7.79 9.64 -13.08
N ILE A 137 6.52 9.23 -12.94
CA ILE A 137 5.97 8.75 -11.66
C ILE A 137 6.57 7.40 -11.29
N LEU A 138 6.68 6.48 -12.24
CA LEU A 138 7.22 5.14 -12.01
C LEU A 138 8.70 5.22 -11.58
N LYS A 139 9.48 6.11 -12.19
CA LYS A 139 10.85 6.42 -11.78
C LYS A 139 10.90 7.11 -10.42
N TYR A 140 10.04 8.10 -10.18
CA TYR A 140 9.99 8.85 -8.92
C TYR A 140 9.72 7.94 -7.71
N LYS A 141 8.75 7.01 -7.80
CA LYS A 141 8.49 6.03 -6.73
C LYS A 141 9.48 4.87 -6.70
N LYS A 142 10.44 4.84 -7.63
CA LYS A 142 11.39 3.74 -7.80
C LYS A 142 10.68 2.42 -8.04
N ILE A 143 9.56 2.43 -8.78
CA ILE A 143 8.92 1.22 -9.29
C ILE A 143 9.80 0.61 -10.39
N ILE A 144 10.41 1.48 -11.19
CA ILE A 144 11.40 1.14 -12.21
C ILE A 144 12.66 1.95 -11.94
N GLU A 145 13.81 1.28 -11.95
CA GLU A 145 15.14 1.91 -11.94
C GLU A 145 15.97 1.28 -13.07
N HIS A 146 16.65 2.11 -13.87
CA HIS A 146 17.50 1.68 -14.98
C HIS A 146 16.84 0.71 -15.98
N GLY A 147 15.55 0.88 -16.25
CA GLY A 147 14.80 0.02 -17.16
C GLY A 147 14.52 -1.39 -16.61
N LYS A 148 14.66 -1.59 -15.30
CA LYS A 148 14.30 -2.83 -14.61
C LYS A 148 13.28 -2.56 -13.50
N VAL A 149 12.39 -3.52 -13.30
CA VAL A 149 11.43 -3.51 -12.20
C VAL A 149 12.19 -3.70 -10.88
N THR A 150 12.00 -2.79 -9.93
CA THR A 150 12.60 -2.87 -8.60
C THR A 150 11.79 -3.80 -7.69
N GLN A 151 12.26 -4.01 -6.45
CA GLN A 151 11.47 -4.66 -5.40
C GLN A 151 10.08 -4.02 -5.25
N LYS A 152 10.02 -2.68 -5.11
CA LYS A 152 8.75 -1.94 -5.02
C LYS A 152 7.89 -2.10 -6.26
N GLY A 153 8.51 -2.23 -7.43
CA GLY A 153 7.79 -2.48 -8.67
C GLY A 153 7.14 -3.86 -8.70
N PHE A 154 7.80 -4.90 -8.20
CA PHE A 154 7.19 -6.21 -8.07
C PHE A 154 6.07 -6.21 -7.02
N GLU A 155 6.25 -5.53 -5.89
CA GLU A 155 5.17 -5.34 -4.91
C GLU A 155 3.96 -4.63 -5.52
N PHE A 156 4.19 -3.60 -6.35
CA PHE A 156 3.15 -2.89 -7.09
C PHE A 156 2.38 -3.83 -8.04
N LEU A 157 3.09 -4.66 -8.80
CA LEU A 157 2.47 -5.59 -9.77
C LEU A 157 1.54 -6.62 -9.13
N LEU A 158 1.77 -7.00 -7.87
CA LEU A 158 0.97 -7.98 -7.13
C LEU A 158 -0.26 -7.39 -6.42
N LYS A 159 -0.41 -6.07 -6.39
CA LYS A 159 -1.56 -5.39 -5.79
C LYS A 159 -2.83 -5.54 -6.63
N SER A 160 -3.99 -5.30 -6.01
CA SER A 160 -5.26 -5.32 -6.73
C SER A 160 -5.37 -4.19 -7.76
N LYS A 161 -6.30 -4.31 -8.70
CA LYS A 161 -6.53 -3.30 -9.75
C LYS A 161 -6.80 -1.92 -9.16
N ARG A 162 -7.61 -1.82 -8.11
CA ARG A 162 -7.89 -0.55 -7.40
C ARG A 162 -6.67 -0.05 -6.65
N GLU A 163 -5.93 -0.91 -5.97
CA GLU A 163 -4.73 -0.53 -5.20
C GLU A 163 -3.64 0.04 -6.12
N GLN A 164 -3.35 -0.62 -7.24
CA GLN A 164 -2.41 -0.13 -8.26
C GLN A 164 -2.81 1.26 -8.77
N THR A 165 -4.09 1.45 -9.04
CA THR A 165 -4.61 2.73 -9.55
C THR A 165 -4.46 3.85 -8.52
N TRP A 166 -4.81 3.57 -7.26
CA TRP A 166 -4.59 4.52 -6.16
C TRP A 166 -3.12 4.84 -5.97
N GLU A 167 -2.23 3.85 -6.07
CA GLU A 167 -0.79 4.09 -5.94
C GLU A 167 -0.26 5.05 -6.98
N ILE A 168 -0.62 4.87 -8.25
CA ILE A 168 -0.20 5.78 -9.33
C ILE A 168 -0.75 7.19 -9.08
N ILE A 169 -2.03 7.33 -8.73
CA ILE A 169 -2.66 8.64 -8.50
C ILE A 169 -2.02 9.35 -7.30
N LEU A 170 -1.88 8.68 -6.16
CA LEU A 170 -1.29 9.30 -4.97
C LEU A 170 0.18 9.65 -5.20
N SER A 171 0.89 8.83 -5.98
CA SER A 171 2.27 9.11 -6.38
C SER A 171 2.38 10.29 -7.33
N SER A 172 1.40 10.48 -8.22
CA SER A 172 1.31 11.67 -9.07
C SER A 172 1.11 12.94 -8.25
N ILE A 173 0.30 12.89 -7.19
CA ILE A 173 0.10 14.02 -6.27
C ILE A 173 1.38 14.35 -5.51
N ASP A 174 2.08 13.33 -4.99
CA ASP A 174 3.36 13.52 -4.31
C ASP A 174 4.39 14.17 -5.26
N PHE A 175 4.52 13.65 -6.48
CA PHE A 175 5.42 14.17 -7.51
C PHE A 175 5.12 15.62 -7.88
N ILE A 176 3.84 15.96 -8.13
CA ILE A 176 3.44 17.33 -8.44
C ILE A 176 3.69 18.27 -7.25
N ASN A 177 3.48 17.81 -6.02
CA ASN A 177 3.73 18.60 -4.83
C ASN A 177 5.22 18.85 -4.56
N GLU A 178 6.11 17.96 -5.00
CA GLU A 178 7.55 18.24 -4.97
C GLU A 178 7.95 19.35 -5.94
N LEU A 179 7.31 19.41 -7.12
CA LEU A 179 7.50 20.48 -8.09
C LEU A 179 6.84 21.80 -7.64
N ASN A 180 5.65 21.70 -7.05
CA ASN A 180 4.83 22.82 -6.59
C ASN A 180 4.50 22.67 -5.10
N LYS A 181 5.40 23.16 -4.23
CA LYS A 181 5.24 23.06 -2.78
C LYS A 181 3.91 23.69 -2.33
N GLY A 182 3.12 22.93 -1.58
CA GLY A 182 1.84 23.37 -1.01
C GLY A 182 0.61 23.01 -1.84
N ALA A 183 0.77 22.48 -3.06
CA ALA A 183 -0.36 22.11 -3.92
C ALA A 183 -1.10 20.84 -3.44
N LYS A 184 -0.50 20.01 -2.58
CA LYS A 184 -1.03 18.70 -2.18
C LYS A 184 -2.46 18.73 -1.63
N ILE A 185 -2.80 19.73 -0.81
CA ILE A 185 -4.13 19.85 -0.21
C ILE A 185 -5.18 20.11 -1.30
N ASP A 186 -4.91 21.07 -2.19
CA ASP A 186 -5.83 21.44 -3.28
C ASP A 186 -6.01 20.30 -4.29
N LEU A 187 -4.94 19.55 -4.58
CA LEU A 187 -5.00 18.37 -5.45
C LEU A 187 -5.86 17.27 -4.86
N LEU A 188 -5.74 17.00 -3.56
CA LEU A 188 -6.56 16.00 -2.88
C LEU A 188 -8.03 16.42 -2.80
N ILE A 189 -8.31 17.71 -2.56
CA ILE A 189 -9.68 18.24 -2.58
C ILE A 189 -10.30 18.03 -3.97
N MET A 190 -9.58 18.39 -5.05
CA MET A 190 -10.04 18.19 -6.42
C MET A 190 -10.29 16.70 -6.72
N LEU A 191 -9.35 15.82 -6.37
CA LEU A 191 -9.49 14.38 -6.60
C LEU A 191 -10.72 13.81 -5.88
N PHE A 192 -10.96 14.19 -4.62
CA PHE A 192 -12.10 13.72 -3.85
C PHE A 192 -13.43 14.28 -4.38
N GLU A 193 -13.44 15.49 -4.92
CA GLU A 193 -14.61 16.04 -5.62
C GLU A 193 -15.00 15.17 -6.83
N MET A 194 -14.02 14.78 -7.66
CA MET A 194 -14.23 13.95 -8.85
C MET A 194 -14.77 12.55 -8.55
N GLY A 195 -14.57 12.02 -7.33
CA GLY A 195 -14.99 10.66 -6.96
C GLY A 195 -16.48 10.36 -7.06
N ASN A 196 -17.34 11.36 -7.26
CA ASN A 196 -18.79 11.17 -7.48
C ASN A 196 -19.26 11.69 -8.84
N CYS A 197 -18.33 12.10 -9.70
CA CYS A 197 -18.57 12.76 -10.97
C CYS A 197 -18.51 11.80 -12.18
N GLY A 198 -18.54 10.48 -11.95
CA GLY A 198 -18.44 9.51 -13.04
C GLY A 198 -19.62 9.56 -14.02
N GLY A 199 -19.30 9.41 -15.31
CA GLY A 199 -20.26 9.28 -16.42
C GLY A 199 -20.80 10.62 -16.96
N LYS A 200 -20.12 11.73 -16.66
CA LYS A 200 -20.63 13.08 -16.93
C LYS A 200 -19.55 14.01 -17.47
N PHE A 201 -20.00 15.03 -18.20
CA PHE A 201 -19.16 16.14 -18.65
C PHE A 201 -19.29 17.35 -17.71
N TYR A 202 -18.14 17.98 -17.43
CA TYR A 202 -18.05 19.12 -16.53
C TYR A 202 -17.30 20.29 -17.16
N ARG A 203 -17.88 21.49 -17.06
CA ARG A 203 -17.13 22.73 -17.22
C ARG A 203 -16.29 22.98 -15.98
N VAL A 204 -15.15 23.61 -16.18
CA VAL A 204 -14.16 23.81 -15.12
C VAL A 204 -13.98 25.30 -14.87
N LYS A 205 -14.00 25.71 -13.60
CA LYS A 205 -13.55 27.05 -13.19
C LYS A 205 -12.04 27.23 -13.43
N ALA A 206 -11.50 28.41 -13.08
CA ALA A 206 -10.07 28.64 -13.06
C ALA A 206 -9.35 27.55 -12.23
N ILE A 207 -8.56 26.71 -12.91
CA ILE A 207 -7.75 25.65 -12.31
C ILE A 207 -6.29 26.06 -12.26
N SER A 208 -5.63 25.71 -11.16
CA SER A 208 -4.20 25.97 -10.96
C SER A 208 -3.34 25.14 -11.92
N ALA A 209 -2.08 25.55 -12.10
CA ALA A 209 -1.13 24.79 -12.91
C ALA A 209 -0.95 23.35 -12.40
N ALA A 210 -0.84 23.17 -11.08
CA ALA A 210 -0.74 21.86 -10.46
C ALA A 210 -1.99 20.98 -10.71
N GLN A 211 -3.19 21.57 -10.64
CA GLN A 211 -4.45 20.87 -10.95
C GLN A 211 -4.50 20.43 -12.42
N LYS A 212 -4.10 21.31 -13.35
CA LYS A 212 -3.97 20.97 -14.77
C LYS A 212 -3.02 19.81 -14.99
N ASP A 213 -1.89 19.76 -14.28
CA ASP A 213 -0.94 18.67 -14.41
C ASP A 213 -1.51 17.35 -13.88
N LEU A 214 -2.19 17.34 -12.74
CA LEU A 214 -2.87 16.15 -12.24
C LEU A 214 -3.92 15.62 -13.23
N LEU A 215 -4.68 16.50 -13.86
CA LEU A 215 -5.66 16.12 -14.89
C LEU A 215 -5.01 15.42 -16.09
N LYS A 216 -3.83 15.85 -16.52
CA LYS A 216 -3.08 15.17 -17.59
C LYS A 216 -2.68 13.75 -17.20
N TYR A 217 -2.27 13.54 -15.94
CA TYR A 217 -1.99 12.20 -15.44
C TYR A 217 -3.24 11.32 -15.39
N LEU A 218 -4.36 11.87 -14.91
CA LEU A 218 -5.64 11.15 -14.87
C LEU A 218 -6.14 10.81 -16.28
N ASP A 219 -5.90 11.68 -17.26
CA ASP A 219 -6.17 11.38 -18.67
C ASP A 219 -5.29 10.24 -19.14
N GLU A 220 -3.96 10.29 -18.96
CA GLU A 220 -3.05 9.21 -19.37
C GLU A 220 -3.42 7.84 -18.75
N ILE A 221 -3.95 7.80 -17.53
CA ILE A 221 -4.47 6.56 -16.90
C ILE A 221 -5.80 6.10 -17.55
N GLY A 222 -6.57 7.04 -18.11
CA GLY A 222 -7.86 6.79 -18.74
C GLY A 222 -9.08 7.02 -17.85
N LEU A 223 -8.91 7.75 -16.73
CA LEU A 223 -10.00 8.06 -15.80
C LEU A 223 -10.78 9.33 -16.17
N VAL A 224 -10.13 10.23 -16.92
CA VAL A 224 -10.74 11.45 -17.45
C VAL A 224 -10.34 11.63 -18.90
N LYS A 225 -10.99 12.56 -19.60
CA LYS A 225 -10.56 13.05 -20.91
C LYS A 225 -10.68 14.57 -20.92
N ILE A 226 -9.59 15.24 -21.25
CA ILE A 226 -9.54 16.69 -21.35
C ILE A 226 -10.07 17.08 -22.73
N GLU A 227 -11.12 17.89 -22.77
CA GLU A 227 -11.75 18.38 -24.00
C GLU A 227 -11.66 19.93 -24.03
N GLN A 228 -11.94 20.56 -25.19
CA GLN A 228 -11.68 21.99 -25.40
C GLN A 228 -12.33 22.92 -24.36
N ASN A 229 -13.54 22.57 -23.89
CA ASN A 229 -14.34 23.42 -23.00
C ASN A 229 -14.61 22.79 -21.62
N GLY A 230 -13.93 21.70 -21.27
CA GLY A 230 -14.21 21.01 -20.03
C GLY A 230 -13.54 19.65 -19.92
N ILE A 231 -14.03 18.84 -19.00
CA ILE A 231 -13.46 17.55 -18.66
C ILE A 231 -14.57 16.52 -18.59
N ARG A 232 -14.35 15.42 -19.30
CA ARG A 232 -15.17 14.23 -19.20
C ARG A 232 -14.59 13.32 -18.13
N ILE A 233 -15.42 12.89 -17.18
CA ILE A 233 -15.00 12.00 -16.09
C ILE A 233 -15.72 10.68 -16.27
N TYR A 234 -14.97 9.58 -16.41
CA TYR A 234 -15.56 8.27 -16.67
C TYR A 234 -16.04 7.57 -15.38
N ASN A 235 -16.85 6.52 -15.54
CA ASN A 235 -17.45 5.78 -14.42
C ASN A 235 -16.41 5.07 -13.54
N GLU A 236 -15.23 4.79 -14.07
CA GLU A 236 -14.09 4.21 -13.37
C GLU A 236 -13.61 5.11 -12.22
N MET A 237 -13.77 6.44 -12.34
CA MET A 237 -13.52 7.37 -11.24
C MET A 237 -14.49 7.10 -10.07
N LYS A 238 -15.77 6.85 -10.34
CA LYS A 238 -16.75 6.49 -9.30
C LYS A 238 -16.45 5.12 -8.69
N TRP A 239 -16.04 4.15 -9.52
CA TRP A 239 -15.61 2.82 -9.07
C TRP A 239 -14.41 2.90 -8.12
N LEU A 240 -13.44 3.76 -8.40
CA LEU A 240 -12.22 3.94 -7.58
C LEU A 240 -12.53 4.35 -6.14
N PHE A 241 -13.56 5.18 -5.95
CA PHE A 241 -14.03 5.68 -4.65
C PHE A 241 -15.11 4.80 -4.01
N SER A 242 -15.63 3.81 -4.75
CA SER A 242 -16.65 2.91 -4.24
C SER A 242 -16.04 1.90 -3.26
N ASN A 243 -16.82 1.54 -2.23
CA ASN A 243 -16.46 0.49 -1.28
C ASN A 243 -17.03 -0.88 -1.70
N THR A 244 -17.42 -1.05 -2.96
CA THR A 244 -17.85 -2.34 -3.49
C THR A 244 -16.67 -3.31 -3.44
N LYS A 245 -16.95 -4.56 -3.03
CA LYS A 245 -15.97 -5.63 -3.18
C LYS A 245 -15.59 -5.70 -4.65
N GLU A 246 -14.30 -5.67 -4.94
CA GLU A 246 -13.83 -5.89 -6.31
C GLU A 246 -14.36 -7.26 -6.75
N GLN A 247 -14.92 -7.34 -7.97
CA GLN A 247 -15.10 -8.64 -8.59
C GLN A 247 -13.71 -9.25 -8.71
N LYS A 248 -13.54 -10.45 -8.15
CA LYS A 248 -12.29 -11.17 -8.27
C LYS A 248 -12.07 -11.45 -9.75
N GLU A 249 -10.86 -11.19 -10.23
CA GLU A 249 -10.42 -11.60 -11.56
C GLU A 249 -10.10 -13.09 -11.47
N GLU A 250 -11.15 -13.93 -11.45
CA GLU A 250 -11.05 -15.37 -11.27
C GLU A 250 -10.60 -16.02 -12.59
N TYR A 251 -9.28 -16.13 -12.77
CA TYR A 251 -8.69 -16.83 -13.92
C TYR A 251 -7.69 -17.91 -13.51
N LEU A 252 -7.41 -18.06 -12.22
CA LEU A 252 -6.38 -18.97 -11.73
C LEU A 252 -6.98 -20.17 -10.99
N ILE A 253 -6.49 -21.37 -11.31
CA ILE A 253 -6.72 -22.59 -10.54
C ILE A 253 -5.39 -23.12 -10.04
N ILE A 254 -5.32 -23.42 -8.75
CA ILE A 254 -4.12 -23.98 -8.11
C ILE A 254 -4.49 -25.31 -7.45
N GLU A 255 -3.74 -26.35 -7.79
CA GLU A 255 -3.86 -27.68 -7.19
C GLU A 255 -2.93 -27.85 -5.97
N THR A 256 -3.22 -28.84 -5.12
CA THR A 256 -2.42 -29.17 -3.92
C THR A 256 -1.00 -29.64 -4.23
N ASN A 257 -0.73 -30.02 -5.48
CA ASN A 257 0.59 -30.41 -5.99
C ASN A 257 1.38 -29.20 -6.57
N PHE A 258 0.95 -27.96 -6.29
CA PHE A 258 1.57 -26.71 -6.76
C PHE A 258 1.46 -26.44 -8.26
N LYS A 259 0.65 -27.21 -9.01
CA LYS A 259 0.33 -26.88 -10.40
C LYS A 259 -0.62 -25.69 -10.47
N ILE A 260 -0.32 -24.80 -11.41
CA ILE A 260 -1.13 -23.63 -11.72
C ILE A 260 -1.72 -23.79 -13.13
N TYR A 261 -3.00 -23.52 -13.26
CA TYR A 261 -3.70 -23.36 -14.54
C TYR A 261 -4.28 -21.95 -14.59
N ALA A 262 -3.76 -21.13 -15.49
CA ALA A 262 -4.17 -19.73 -15.66
C ALA A 262 -4.93 -19.57 -16.98
N TYR A 263 -6.23 -19.27 -16.89
CA TYR A 263 -7.11 -18.99 -18.02
C TYR A 263 -7.03 -17.52 -18.44
N CYS A 264 -5.82 -17.08 -18.77
CA CYS A 264 -5.55 -15.72 -19.21
C CYS A 264 -4.92 -15.68 -20.60
N SER A 265 -5.31 -14.68 -21.39
CA SER A 265 -4.71 -14.36 -22.68
C SER A 265 -3.81 -13.11 -22.60
N HIS A 266 -3.81 -12.40 -21.46
CA HIS A 266 -3.14 -11.12 -21.33
C HIS A 266 -1.68 -11.31 -20.89
N MET A 267 -0.75 -10.74 -21.67
CA MET A 267 0.69 -10.94 -21.46
C MET A 267 1.19 -10.47 -20.07
N HIS A 268 0.57 -9.43 -19.50
CA HIS A 268 0.99 -8.90 -18.19
C HIS A 268 0.63 -9.86 -17.04
N GLU A 269 -0.51 -10.55 -17.10
CA GLU A 269 -0.91 -11.55 -16.09
C GLU A 269 0.04 -12.75 -16.10
N ILE A 270 0.37 -13.24 -17.29
CA ILE A 270 1.37 -14.30 -17.49
C ILE A 270 2.72 -13.88 -16.90
N ALA A 271 3.12 -12.62 -17.10
CA ALA A 271 4.39 -12.14 -16.58
C ALA A 271 4.41 -12.00 -15.06
N ILE A 272 3.29 -11.62 -14.43
CA ILE A 272 3.16 -11.61 -12.97
C ILE A 272 3.31 -13.04 -12.43
N LEU A 273 2.68 -14.04 -13.06
CA LEU A 273 2.82 -15.44 -12.68
C LEU A 273 4.27 -15.93 -12.79
N LYS A 274 5.00 -15.52 -13.85
CA LYS A 274 6.43 -15.83 -14.02
C LYS A 274 7.33 -15.28 -12.90
N LEU A 275 6.85 -14.35 -12.07
CA LEU A 275 7.66 -13.81 -10.97
C LEU A 275 7.97 -14.85 -9.90
N PHE A 276 7.03 -15.76 -9.65
CA PHE A 276 7.10 -16.73 -8.55
C PHE A 276 6.77 -18.17 -8.97
N SER A 277 6.52 -18.42 -10.27
CA SER A 277 6.26 -19.75 -10.81
C SER A 277 7.02 -20.01 -12.10
N THR A 278 7.18 -21.29 -12.44
CA THR A 278 7.74 -21.74 -13.72
C THR A 278 6.60 -22.13 -14.66
N LEU A 279 6.47 -21.44 -15.79
CA LEU A 279 5.45 -21.74 -16.80
C LEU A 279 6.09 -22.58 -17.90
N TYR A 280 5.52 -23.76 -18.19
CA TYR A 280 6.09 -24.71 -19.15
C TYR A 280 5.17 -25.03 -20.34
N LEU A 281 3.90 -24.63 -20.29
CA LEU A 281 2.97 -24.78 -21.40
C LEU A 281 2.15 -23.49 -21.56
N ALA A 282 2.11 -22.96 -22.78
CA ALA A 282 1.29 -21.82 -23.14
C ALA A 282 0.41 -22.18 -24.35
N LEU A 283 -0.90 -22.20 -24.13
CA LEU A 283 -1.95 -22.35 -25.13
C LEU A 283 -2.68 -21.00 -25.28
N PRO A 284 -3.47 -20.78 -26.36
CA PRO A 284 -4.07 -19.47 -26.64
C PRO A 284 -4.86 -18.82 -25.48
N ASN A 285 -5.54 -19.63 -24.65
CA ASN A 285 -6.32 -19.16 -23.50
C ASN A 285 -6.00 -19.92 -22.20
N LEU A 286 -4.88 -20.64 -22.16
CA LEU A 286 -4.49 -21.41 -20.98
C LEU A 286 -2.98 -21.44 -20.86
N THR A 287 -2.47 -20.98 -19.74
CA THR A 287 -1.06 -21.13 -19.38
C THR A 287 -0.96 -22.08 -18.20
N VAL A 288 -0.12 -23.11 -18.32
CA VAL A 288 0.12 -24.10 -17.28
C VAL A 288 1.53 -23.93 -16.74
N GLY A 289 1.63 -23.97 -15.41
CA GLY A 289 2.89 -23.84 -14.70
C GLY A 289 2.92 -24.61 -13.40
N MET A 290 4.03 -24.46 -12.69
CA MET A 290 4.25 -25.05 -11.38
C MET A 290 4.99 -24.07 -10.48
N ILE A 291 4.57 -23.99 -9.22
CA ILE A 291 5.30 -23.28 -8.18
C ILE A 291 6.31 -24.25 -7.59
N THR A 292 7.59 -23.89 -7.63
CA THR A 292 8.68 -24.65 -7.02
C THR A 292 9.38 -23.81 -5.97
N GLU A 293 10.10 -24.45 -5.04
CA GLU A 293 10.91 -23.72 -4.05
C GLU A 293 11.92 -22.79 -4.74
N GLU A 294 12.50 -23.22 -5.85
CA GLU A 294 13.43 -22.43 -6.66
C GLU A 294 12.76 -21.18 -7.24
N SER A 295 11.56 -21.30 -7.82
CA SER A 295 10.85 -20.17 -8.43
C SER A 295 10.44 -19.14 -7.39
N VAL A 296 10.01 -19.61 -6.21
CA VAL A 296 9.62 -18.75 -5.10
C VAL A 296 10.85 -18.11 -4.45
N SER A 297 11.97 -18.85 -4.33
CA SER A 297 13.24 -18.31 -3.83
C SER A 297 13.76 -17.18 -4.73
N GLN A 298 13.60 -17.30 -6.05
CA GLN A 298 13.90 -16.21 -6.98
C GLN A 298 13.01 -14.98 -6.77
N ALA A 299 11.71 -15.19 -6.48
CA ALA A 299 10.79 -14.10 -6.14
C ALA A 299 11.22 -13.39 -4.84
N PHE A 300 11.61 -14.17 -3.82
CA PHE A 300 12.12 -13.66 -2.56
C PHE A 300 13.42 -12.88 -2.73
N ASN A 301 14.32 -13.33 -3.62
CA ASN A 301 15.54 -12.59 -3.98
C ASN A 301 15.26 -11.22 -4.61
N LYS A 302 14.11 -11.08 -5.29
CA LYS A 302 13.61 -9.79 -5.79
C LYS A 302 12.89 -8.97 -4.72
N GLY A 303 12.83 -9.46 -3.48
CA GLY A 303 12.26 -8.79 -2.32
C GLY A 303 10.73 -8.87 -2.21
N ILE A 304 10.10 -9.76 -2.97
CA ILE A 304 8.68 -10.08 -2.83
C ILE A 304 8.49 -10.91 -1.56
N LYS A 305 7.49 -10.62 -0.75
CA LYS A 305 7.17 -11.38 0.48
C LYS A 305 6.17 -12.50 0.22
N ALA A 306 6.19 -13.56 1.04
CA ALA A 306 5.22 -14.65 0.95
C ALA A 306 3.77 -14.15 1.08
N GLU A 307 3.52 -13.23 2.01
CA GLU A 307 2.21 -12.61 2.23
C GLU A 307 1.64 -11.97 0.95
N GLN A 308 2.50 -11.31 0.16
CA GLN A 308 2.11 -10.61 -1.07
C GLN A 308 1.71 -11.61 -2.15
N ILE A 309 2.48 -12.69 -2.31
CA ILE A 309 2.17 -13.76 -3.27
C ILE A 309 0.85 -14.42 -2.88
N VAL A 310 0.69 -14.80 -1.60
CA VAL A 310 -0.54 -15.43 -1.11
C VAL A 310 -1.76 -14.52 -1.29
N HIS A 311 -1.62 -13.23 -0.99
CA HIS A 311 -2.70 -12.25 -1.20
C HIS A 311 -3.08 -12.12 -2.68
N TYR A 312 -2.08 -12.04 -3.57
CA TYR A 312 -2.32 -12.03 -5.01
C TYR A 312 -3.09 -13.27 -5.47
N LEU A 313 -2.60 -14.46 -5.11
CA LEU A 313 -3.23 -15.73 -5.50
C LEU A 313 -4.66 -15.84 -4.96
N GLN A 314 -4.95 -15.37 -3.75
CA GLN A 314 -6.31 -15.37 -3.19
C GLN A 314 -7.30 -14.46 -3.93
N ASN A 315 -6.78 -13.41 -4.57
CA ASN A 315 -7.58 -12.45 -5.32
C ASN A 315 -7.88 -12.94 -6.74
N VAL A 316 -6.95 -13.69 -7.37
CA VAL A 316 -7.10 -14.19 -8.74
C VAL A 316 -7.59 -15.64 -8.85
N SER A 317 -7.54 -16.39 -7.75
CA SER A 317 -7.95 -17.80 -7.73
C SER A 317 -9.46 -17.93 -7.66
N GLU A 318 -10.02 -18.75 -8.56
CA GLU A 318 -11.44 -19.12 -8.59
C GLU A 318 -11.85 -19.85 -7.29
N LYS A 319 -10.97 -20.74 -6.82
CA LYS A 319 -11.17 -21.49 -5.58
C LYS A 319 -10.36 -20.91 -4.42
N PRO A 320 -10.84 -21.01 -3.17
CA PRO A 320 -10.03 -20.61 -2.02
C PRO A 320 -8.73 -21.43 -2.00
N LEU A 321 -7.60 -20.74 -1.83
CA LEU A 321 -6.30 -21.42 -1.78
C LEU A 321 -6.29 -22.45 -0.64
N PRO A 322 -5.85 -23.70 -0.91
CA PRO A 322 -5.59 -24.68 0.14
C PRO A 322 -4.60 -24.14 1.17
N ASN A 323 -4.85 -24.42 2.46
CA ASN A 323 -3.98 -23.94 3.53
C ASN A 323 -2.56 -24.49 3.42
N THR A 324 -2.41 -25.75 2.95
CA THR A 324 -1.10 -26.37 2.67
C THR A 324 -0.22 -25.51 1.77
N ILE A 325 -0.80 -24.92 0.72
CA ILE A 325 -0.06 -24.06 -0.22
C ILE A 325 0.33 -22.76 0.47
N LYS A 326 -0.59 -22.14 1.22
CA LYS A 326 -0.31 -20.89 1.94
C LYS A 326 0.83 -21.09 2.93
N ASP A 327 0.75 -22.13 3.76
CA ASP A 327 1.74 -22.45 4.78
C ASP A 327 3.10 -22.74 4.14
N GLN A 328 3.11 -23.43 2.99
CA GLN A 328 4.35 -23.72 2.28
C GLN A 328 5.11 -22.46 1.84
N PHE A 329 4.42 -21.41 1.37
CA PHE A 329 5.07 -20.15 1.03
C PHE A 329 5.77 -19.51 2.24
N PHE A 330 5.13 -19.55 3.41
CA PHE A 330 5.73 -19.04 4.65
C PHE A 330 6.90 -19.90 5.14
N ILE A 331 6.81 -21.23 4.98
CA ILE A 331 7.92 -22.13 5.28
C ILE A 331 9.12 -21.82 4.38
N TRP A 332 8.90 -21.66 3.08
CA TRP A 332 9.97 -21.30 2.14
C TRP A 332 10.60 -19.93 2.47
N GLU A 333 9.81 -18.94 2.85
CA GLU A 333 10.33 -17.62 3.27
C GLU A 333 11.15 -17.72 4.56
N ASN A 334 10.66 -18.47 5.56
CA ASN A 334 11.38 -18.69 6.81
C ASN A 334 12.66 -19.51 6.62
N ASN A 335 12.65 -20.48 5.70
CA ASN A 335 13.83 -21.28 5.37
C ASN A 335 14.98 -20.41 4.85
N ARG A 336 14.66 -19.34 4.11
CA ARG A 336 15.64 -18.35 3.68
C ARG A 336 16.20 -17.54 4.84
N ASN A 337 15.36 -17.16 5.80
CA ASN A 337 15.73 -16.33 6.94
C ASN A 337 16.29 -17.15 8.13
N ARG A 338 16.82 -18.35 7.90
CA ARG A 338 17.36 -19.22 8.98
C ARG A 338 18.72 -18.76 9.50
N ILE A 339 19.51 -18.08 8.68
CA ILE A 339 20.89 -17.72 9.01
C ILE A 339 20.95 -16.21 9.24
N TYR A 340 21.28 -15.81 10.46
CA TYR A 340 21.56 -14.43 10.81
C TYR A 340 23.06 -14.29 11.06
N THR A 341 23.67 -13.31 10.41
CA THR A 341 25.08 -12.96 10.65
C THR A 341 25.12 -11.69 11.47
N GLN A 342 25.81 -11.73 12.61
CA GLN A 342 26.06 -10.58 13.45
C GLN A 342 27.55 -10.48 13.75
N GLU A 343 28.11 -9.27 13.57
CA GLU A 343 29.50 -9.01 13.94
C GLU A 343 29.68 -9.14 15.46
N SER A 344 30.60 -10.01 15.87
CA SER A 344 30.79 -10.42 17.25
C SER A 344 32.24 -10.81 17.52
N TYR A 345 32.61 -10.83 18.80
CA TYR A 345 33.94 -11.23 19.25
C TYR A 345 33.86 -12.50 20.08
N LEU A 346 34.71 -13.46 19.72
CA LEU A 346 34.86 -14.73 20.42
C LEU A 346 35.96 -14.59 21.49
N TYR A 347 35.60 -14.82 22.75
CA TYR A 347 36.56 -14.98 23.84
C TYR A 347 36.69 -16.47 24.15
N SER A 348 37.92 -16.97 24.05
CA SER A 348 38.29 -18.36 24.31
C SER A 348 39.67 -18.43 24.96
N GLY A 349 40.05 -19.58 25.53
CA GLY A 349 41.36 -19.78 26.14
C GLY A 349 41.49 -19.28 27.59
N PHE A 350 40.39 -19.25 28.34
CA PHE A 350 40.41 -18.89 29.77
C PHE A 350 41.26 -19.86 30.60
N SER A 351 42.05 -19.31 31.52
CA SER A 351 43.02 -20.07 32.33
C SER A 351 42.31 -21.02 33.31
N GLY A 352 41.14 -20.63 33.79
CA GLY A 352 40.34 -21.42 34.74
C GLY A 352 38.85 -21.08 34.70
N PHE A 353 38.02 -21.93 35.29
CA PHE A 353 36.56 -21.74 35.35
C PHE A 353 36.16 -20.46 36.09
N VAL A 354 36.94 -20.05 37.09
CA VAL A 354 36.71 -18.82 37.87
C VAL A 354 36.84 -17.57 37.02
N GLU A 355 37.84 -17.51 36.14
CA GLU A 355 38.07 -16.38 35.23
C GLU A 355 36.96 -16.27 34.19
N TYR A 356 36.60 -17.40 33.58
CA TYR A 356 35.47 -17.51 32.65
C TYR A 356 34.17 -16.98 33.29
N LYS A 357 33.86 -17.43 34.51
CA LYS A 357 32.63 -17.04 35.21
C LYS A 357 32.58 -15.54 35.51
N LYS A 358 33.69 -14.93 35.94
CA LYS A 358 33.76 -13.47 36.17
C LYS A 358 33.48 -12.65 34.91
N VAL A 359 34.06 -13.06 33.78
CA VAL A 359 33.85 -12.37 32.50
C VAL A 359 32.42 -12.61 31.99
N MET A 360 31.88 -13.82 32.18
CA MET A 360 30.49 -14.13 31.86
C MET A 360 29.51 -13.25 32.66
N ASP A 361 29.66 -13.18 33.98
CA ASP A 361 28.79 -12.38 34.85
C ASP A 361 28.81 -10.90 34.42
N PHE A 362 30.00 -10.34 34.14
CA PHE A 362 30.14 -8.98 33.62
C PHE A 362 29.43 -8.77 32.27
N THR A 363 29.51 -9.73 31.35
CA THR A 363 28.82 -9.63 30.05
C THR A 363 27.31 -9.74 30.15
N ILE A 364 26.80 -10.50 31.13
CA ILE A 364 25.36 -10.64 31.40
C ILE A 364 24.82 -9.35 32.03
N GLU A 365 25.52 -8.79 33.03
CA GLU A 365 25.13 -7.55 33.70
C GLU A 365 25.00 -6.35 32.74
N ASN A 366 25.83 -6.32 31.70
CA ASN A 366 25.84 -5.24 30.71
C ASN A 366 25.04 -5.56 29.44
N ASN A 367 24.31 -6.69 29.37
CA ASN A 367 23.59 -7.15 28.16
C ASN A 367 24.46 -7.22 26.89
N LEU A 368 25.72 -7.67 27.03
CA LEU A 368 26.69 -7.76 25.94
C LEU A 368 26.87 -9.19 25.39
N LEU A 369 26.33 -10.19 26.09
CA LEU A 369 26.45 -11.61 25.74
C LEU A 369 25.49 -12.00 24.61
N LEU A 370 26.01 -12.63 23.55
CA LEU A 370 25.22 -13.23 22.47
C LEU A 370 24.99 -14.73 22.71
N GLU A 371 26.08 -15.46 22.96
CA GLU A 371 26.03 -16.91 23.14
C GLU A 371 27.20 -17.37 24.03
N LYS A 372 27.03 -18.52 24.70
CA LYS A 372 28.05 -19.11 25.57
C LYS A 372 28.07 -20.63 25.46
N ASP A 373 29.25 -21.20 25.68
CA ASP A 373 29.47 -22.63 25.84
C ASP A 373 30.31 -22.84 27.11
N ASP A 374 29.67 -23.35 28.17
CA ASP A 374 30.31 -23.51 29.49
C ASP A 374 31.35 -24.64 29.49
N ASP A 375 31.13 -25.69 28.69
CA ASP A 375 32.01 -26.86 28.61
C ASP A 375 33.32 -26.50 27.92
N ARG A 376 33.23 -25.72 26.83
CA ARG A 376 34.40 -25.21 26.10
C ARG A 376 34.96 -23.92 26.67
N ARG A 377 34.25 -23.27 27.59
CA ARG A 377 34.57 -21.94 28.14
C ARG A 377 34.72 -20.92 27.02
N ILE A 378 33.67 -20.76 26.23
CA ILE A 378 33.61 -19.83 25.10
C ILE A 378 32.51 -18.81 25.35
N LEU A 379 32.82 -17.53 25.12
CA LEU A 379 31.84 -16.44 25.17
C LEU A 379 31.83 -15.71 23.83
N ILE A 380 30.64 -15.47 23.29
CA ILE A 380 30.44 -14.62 22.12
C ILE A 380 29.81 -13.32 22.59
N VAL A 381 30.50 -12.21 22.33
CA VAL A 381 30.11 -10.86 22.77
C VAL A 381 29.79 -9.98 21.56
N THR A 382 28.88 -9.03 21.71
CA THR A 382 28.58 -8.02 20.68
C THR A 382 29.81 -7.18 20.31
N ALA A 383 29.88 -6.72 19.04
CA ALA A 383 30.96 -5.85 18.58
C ALA A 383 31.10 -4.55 19.41
N ASP A 384 29.96 -3.96 19.81
CA ASP A 384 29.92 -2.75 20.64
C ASP A 384 30.50 -3.00 22.05
N GLY A 385 30.26 -4.19 22.60
CA GLY A 385 30.73 -4.60 23.93
C GLY A 385 32.21 -4.97 23.99
N HIS A 386 32.86 -5.22 22.85
CA HIS A 386 34.25 -5.71 22.81
C HIS A 386 35.23 -4.82 23.58
N LYS A 387 35.13 -3.49 23.43
CA LYS A 387 36.03 -2.55 24.11
C LYS A 387 35.86 -2.60 25.64
N MET A 388 34.62 -2.73 26.11
CA MET A 388 34.31 -2.79 27.54
C MET A 388 34.83 -4.10 28.15
N VAL A 389 34.56 -5.23 27.51
CA VAL A 389 35.01 -6.55 27.98
C VAL A 389 36.54 -6.64 27.93
N LYS A 390 37.18 -6.11 26.89
CA LYS A 390 38.65 -6.06 26.78
C LYS A 390 39.29 -5.24 27.90
N ASN A 391 38.68 -4.10 28.27
CA ASN A 391 39.17 -3.29 29.39
C ASN A 391 38.96 -3.99 30.73
N PHE A 392 37.82 -4.67 30.92
CA PHE A 392 37.56 -5.46 32.12
C PHE A 392 38.57 -6.61 32.29
N VAL A 393 38.86 -7.36 31.23
CA VAL A 393 39.86 -8.44 31.25
C VAL A 393 41.27 -7.90 31.51
N LYS A 394 41.62 -6.72 30.97
CA LYS A 394 42.93 -6.09 31.21
C LYS A 394 43.09 -5.54 32.63
N ASN A 395 42.02 -5.05 33.25
CA ASN A 395 42.04 -4.47 34.58
C ASN A 395 41.80 -5.50 35.70
N GLY A 396 41.36 -6.70 35.35
CA GLY A 396 41.03 -7.80 36.27
C GLY A 396 42.13 -8.85 36.44
N ASN A 397 43.29 -8.67 35.80
CA ASN A 397 44.52 -9.43 36.02
C ASN A 397 45.48 -8.71 36.96
#